data_AF-A0A7S0WSZ5-F1
#
_entry.id   AF-A0A7S0WSZ5-F1
#
_cell.length_a   1.000
_cell.length_b   1.000
_cell.length_c   1.000
_cell.angle_alpha   90.00
_cell.angle_beta   90.00
_cell.angle_gamma   90.00
#
_symmetry.space_group_name_H-M   'P 1'
#
loop_
_entity.id
_entity.type
_entity.pdbx_description
1 polymer ?
#
loop_
_entity_poly.entity_id
_entity_poly.type
_entity_poly.pdbx_seq_one_letter_code
_entity_poly.pdbx_strand_id
1 'polypeptide(L)'
;RAESPRLSGRPRVPPKWALAPWKGRDVHRSREEILADVEQSRRHKLPASVLLIDSPWQTGYNDLTLNEEQFREPDAMFARVAALGFHVCFWITPFVNQQNVADMRGIHTWASKTFQPAAAAGYLVKSQATGRPQVVRWWKG
;
A
#
# COMPACT_ATOMS: atom_id res chain seq x y z
N ARG A 1 30.70 19.69 -10.01
CA ARG A 1 29.75 18.54 -10.00
C ARG A 1 28.31 19.05 -9.86
N ALA A 2 27.65 19.35 -10.98
CA ALA A 2 26.25 19.81 -11.02
C ALA A 2 25.53 19.38 -12.32
N GLU A 3 26.09 18.43 -13.08
CA GLU A 3 25.61 18.10 -14.43
C GLU A 3 24.41 17.14 -14.43
N SER A 4 24.27 16.29 -13.41
CA SER A 4 23.25 15.24 -13.36
C SER A 4 21.80 15.74 -13.49
N PRO A 5 21.34 16.80 -12.78
CA PRO A 5 19.95 17.27 -12.91
C PRO A 5 19.61 17.97 -14.24
N ARG A 6 20.62 18.33 -15.05
CA ARG A 6 20.39 18.95 -16.37
C ARG A 6 19.89 17.94 -17.40
N LEU A 7 20.29 16.66 -17.26
CA LEU A 7 19.94 15.60 -18.20
C LEU A 7 18.70 14.80 -17.76
N SER A 8 18.52 14.58 -16.46
CA SER A 8 17.42 13.75 -15.92
C SER A 8 16.28 14.54 -15.26
N GLY A 9 16.40 15.88 -15.22
CA GLY A 9 15.44 16.75 -14.56
C GLY A 9 15.67 16.87 -13.05
N ARG A 10 15.13 17.95 -12.46
CA ARG A 10 15.20 18.17 -11.01
C ARG A 10 14.06 17.43 -10.30
N PRO A 11 14.28 16.86 -9.12
CA PRO A 11 13.21 16.26 -8.34
C PRO A 11 12.16 17.32 -7.97
N ARG A 12 10.89 16.90 -7.94
CA ARG A 12 9.83 17.75 -7.40
C ARG A 12 10.00 17.85 -5.88
N VAL A 13 9.73 19.04 -5.34
CA VAL A 13 9.69 19.23 -3.88
C VAL A 13 8.44 18.54 -3.33
N PRO A 14 8.57 17.61 -2.37
CA PRO A 14 7.41 16.93 -1.79
C PRO A 14 6.61 17.90 -0.91
N PRO A 15 5.34 17.59 -0.61
CA PRO A 15 4.59 18.35 0.38
C PRO A 15 5.29 18.28 1.75
N LYS A 16 5.23 19.36 2.53
CA LYS A 16 5.96 19.48 3.82
C LYS A 16 5.72 18.31 4.77
N TRP A 17 4.49 17.80 4.82
CA TRP A 17 4.11 16.70 5.72
C TRP A 17 4.88 15.40 5.43
N ALA A 18 5.37 15.19 4.20
CA ALA A 18 6.11 13.99 3.85
C ALA A 18 7.49 13.91 4.54
N LEU A 19 8.01 15.06 5.00
CA LEU A 19 9.26 15.15 5.75
C LEU A 19 9.06 14.98 7.26
N ALA A 20 7.82 14.90 7.76
CA ALA A 20 7.55 14.59 9.15
C ALA A 20 7.89 13.13 9.46
N PRO A 21 8.18 12.75 10.71
CA PRO A 21 8.43 11.35 11.07
C PRO A 21 7.26 10.43 10.72
N TRP A 22 7.60 9.25 10.20
CA TRP A 22 6.65 8.22 9.78
C TRP A 22 6.49 7.17 10.87
N LYS A 23 5.23 6.78 11.15
CA LYS A 23 4.90 5.61 11.94
C LYS A 23 4.49 4.48 11.00
N GLY A 24 5.22 3.38 11.04
CA GLY A 24 4.90 2.16 10.30
C GLY A 24 5.08 0.92 11.16
N ARG A 25 4.64 -0.20 10.60
CA ARG A 25 4.93 -1.58 11.03
C ARG A 25 4.74 -2.49 9.83
N ASP A 26 5.36 -3.66 9.88
CA ASP A 26 5.26 -4.66 8.81
C ASP A 26 3.82 -5.15 8.60
N VAL A 27 3.04 -5.35 9.66
CA VAL A 27 1.64 -5.80 9.57
C VAL A 27 0.76 -5.08 10.60
N HIS A 28 -0.31 -4.44 10.15
CA HIS A 28 -1.44 -4.04 11.00
C HIS A 28 -2.53 -5.10 10.95
N ARG A 29 -2.81 -5.78 12.08
CA ARG A 29 -3.81 -6.87 12.11
C ARG A 29 -5.25 -6.39 12.12
N SER A 30 -5.49 -5.16 12.56
CA SER A 30 -6.84 -4.64 12.71
C SER A 30 -6.89 -3.12 12.76
N ARG A 31 -8.12 -2.57 12.71
CA ARG A 31 -8.42 -1.16 12.97
C ARG A 31 -7.81 -0.67 14.28
N GLU A 32 -7.90 -1.48 15.33
CA GLU A 32 -7.46 -1.10 16.67
C GLU A 32 -5.95 -0.90 16.74
N GLU A 33 -5.15 -1.68 15.98
CA GLU A 33 -3.71 -1.45 15.89
C GLU A 33 -3.37 -0.14 15.18
N ILE A 34 -4.13 0.22 14.14
CA ILE A 34 -3.99 1.51 13.44
C ILE A 34 -4.28 2.67 14.39
N LEU A 35 -5.41 2.61 15.10
CA LEU A 35 -5.80 3.65 16.05
C LEU A 35 -4.82 3.75 17.21
N ALA A 36 -4.37 2.62 17.76
CA ALA A 36 -3.37 2.60 18.81
C ALA A 36 -2.06 3.29 18.38
N ASP A 37 -1.57 3.02 17.17
CA ASP A 37 -0.35 3.64 16.66
C ASP A 37 -0.43 5.18 16.63
N VAL A 38 -1.55 5.74 16.18
CA VAL A 38 -1.73 7.21 16.08
C VAL A 38 -2.11 7.86 17.41
N GLU A 39 -2.95 7.22 18.22
CA GLU A 39 -3.40 7.74 19.50
C GLU A 39 -2.31 7.71 20.56
N GLN A 40 -1.53 6.61 20.63
CA GLN A 40 -0.39 6.55 21.54
C GLN A 40 0.69 7.55 21.12
N SER A 41 0.90 7.75 19.81
CA SER A 41 1.81 8.81 19.33
C SER A 41 1.41 10.18 19.87
N ARG A 42 0.12 10.51 19.87
CA ARG A 42 -0.36 11.79 20.43
C ARG A 42 -0.30 11.83 21.95
N ARG A 43 -0.70 10.74 22.62
CA ARG A 43 -0.61 10.61 24.09
C ARG A 43 0.81 10.84 24.60
N HIS A 44 1.80 10.30 23.90
CA HIS A 44 3.22 10.40 24.26
C HIS A 44 3.93 11.61 23.65
N LYS A 45 3.19 12.53 23.02
CA LYS A 45 3.74 13.74 22.38
C LYS A 45 4.82 13.44 21.33
N LEU A 46 4.68 12.31 20.61
CA LEU A 46 5.56 11.94 19.51
C LEU A 46 5.20 12.76 18.25
N PRO A 47 6.18 13.29 17.52
CA PRO A 47 5.97 14.22 16.39
C PRO A 47 5.54 13.54 15.08
N ALA A 48 5.19 12.24 15.09
CA ALA A 48 4.83 11.52 13.88
C ALA A 48 3.58 12.11 13.21
N SER A 49 3.61 12.27 11.89
CA SER A 49 2.49 12.84 11.10
C SER A 49 2.20 12.08 9.82
N VAL A 50 2.88 10.95 9.58
CA VAL A 50 2.56 10.01 8.50
C VAL A 50 2.38 8.63 9.09
N LEU A 51 1.29 7.95 8.72
CA LEU A 51 1.02 6.56 9.02
C LEU A 51 1.21 5.73 7.75
N LEU A 52 2.18 4.83 7.76
CA LEU A 52 2.33 3.80 6.74
C LEU A 52 1.46 2.59 7.12
N ILE A 53 0.58 2.21 6.20
CA ILE A 53 -0.14 0.92 6.26
C ILE A 53 0.54 0.00 5.25
N ASP A 54 1.32 -0.93 5.77
CA ASP A 54 2.07 -1.91 5.00
C ASP A 54 1.21 -3.13 4.64
N SER A 55 1.82 -4.13 4.00
CA SER A 55 1.19 -5.37 3.62
C SER A 55 0.70 -6.18 4.83
N PRO A 56 -0.42 -6.91 4.71
CA PRO A 56 -1.49 -6.70 3.75
C PRO A 56 -2.47 -5.62 4.25
N TRP A 57 -3.07 -4.89 3.31
CA TRP A 57 -4.24 -4.05 3.60
C TRP A 57 -5.41 -4.26 2.64
N GLN A 58 -5.21 -5.12 1.65
CA GLN A 58 -6.09 -5.30 0.52
C GLN A 58 -6.84 -6.63 0.59
N THR A 59 -7.95 -6.77 -0.12
CA THR A 59 -8.60 -8.09 -0.27
C THR A 59 -7.83 -9.03 -1.19
N GLY A 60 -6.91 -8.51 -2.03
CA GLY A 60 -5.96 -9.24 -2.86
C GLY A 60 -4.86 -8.28 -3.35
N TYR A 61 -3.63 -8.74 -3.55
CA TYR A 61 -2.50 -7.84 -3.82
C TYR A 61 -2.72 -7.03 -5.11
N ASN A 62 -2.62 -5.71 -5.00
CA ASN A 62 -2.92 -4.73 -6.06
C ASN A 62 -4.33 -4.81 -6.68
N ASP A 63 -5.32 -5.32 -5.97
CA ASP A 63 -6.73 -5.12 -6.32
C ASP A 63 -7.27 -3.70 -5.97
N LEU A 64 -6.54 -2.94 -5.15
CA LEU A 64 -6.87 -1.62 -4.62
C LEU A 64 -8.20 -1.55 -3.84
N THR A 65 -8.59 -2.65 -3.20
CA THR A 65 -9.76 -2.72 -2.32
C THR A 65 -9.29 -2.85 -0.88
N LEU A 66 -9.64 -1.91 -0.01
CA LEU A 66 -9.34 -2.03 1.41
C LEU A 66 -10.07 -3.25 2.01
N ASN A 67 -9.36 -4.03 2.81
CA ASN A 67 -9.91 -5.20 3.47
C ASN A 67 -10.69 -4.82 4.72
N GLU A 68 -12.02 -4.72 4.61
CA GLU A 68 -12.90 -4.35 5.74
C GLU A 68 -13.07 -5.46 6.79
N GLU A 69 -12.74 -6.71 6.47
CA GLU A 69 -12.69 -7.76 7.50
C GLU A 69 -11.51 -7.58 8.46
N GLN A 70 -10.43 -6.99 7.97
CA GLN A 70 -9.24 -6.61 8.74
C GLN A 70 -9.46 -5.22 9.38
N PHE A 71 -9.89 -4.22 8.59
CA PHE A 71 -10.09 -2.84 9.02
C PHE A 71 -11.57 -2.46 9.00
N ARG A 72 -12.29 -2.86 10.05
CA ARG A 72 -13.73 -2.58 10.20
C ARG A 72 -14.01 -1.07 10.22
N GLU A 73 -15.13 -0.65 9.64
CA GLU A 73 -15.60 0.75 9.59
C GLU A 73 -14.48 1.73 9.15
N PRO A 74 -13.92 1.54 7.95
CA PRO A 74 -12.71 2.23 7.52
C PRO A 74 -12.85 3.74 7.47
N ASP A 75 -14.03 4.26 7.10
CA ASP A 75 -14.29 5.70 7.06
C ASP A 75 -14.10 6.35 8.44
N ALA A 76 -14.65 5.74 9.49
CA ALA A 76 -14.49 6.23 10.85
C ALA A 76 -13.06 6.03 11.36
N MET A 77 -12.36 4.98 10.93
CA MET A 77 -10.92 4.80 11.22
C MET A 77 -10.09 5.95 10.62
N PHE A 78 -10.25 6.23 9.32
CA PHE A 78 -9.48 7.27 8.65
C PHE A 78 -9.87 8.67 9.08
N ALA A 79 -11.14 8.92 9.39
CA ALA A 79 -11.58 10.18 9.99
C ALA A 79 -10.84 10.45 11.32
N ARG A 80 -10.68 9.42 12.15
CA ARG A 80 -9.92 9.53 13.41
C ARG A 80 -8.44 9.75 13.18
N VAL A 81 -7.82 9.02 12.24
CA VAL A 81 -6.40 9.21 11.85
C VAL A 81 -6.16 10.64 11.36
N ALA A 82 -7.03 11.16 10.49
CA ALA A 82 -6.95 12.52 9.98
C ALA A 82 -7.17 13.58 11.08
N ALA A 83 -8.12 13.37 11.99
CA ALA A 83 -8.37 14.27 13.12
C ALA A 83 -7.17 14.38 14.08
N LEU A 84 -6.32 13.35 14.14
CA LEU A 84 -5.06 13.36 14.89
C LEU A 84 -3.89 13.96 14.08
N GLY A 85 -4.13 14.47 12.87
CA GLY A 85 -3.12 15.14 12.04
C GLY A 85 -2.15 14.17 11.35
N PHE A 86 -2.59 12.94 11.07
CA PHE A 86 -1.80 11.99 10.28
C PHE A 86 -2.23 11.97 8.81
N HIS A 87 -1.25 11.91 7.92
CA HIS A 87 -1.43 11.52 6.52
C HIS A 87 -1.23 10.01 6.39
N VAL A 88 -2.07 9.34 5.59
CA VAL A 88 -1.96 7.90 5.35
C VAL A 88 -1.19 7.64 4.06
N CYS A 89 -0.26 6.70 4.12
CA CYS A 89 0.44 6.15 2.97
C CYS A 89 0.23 4.63 2.94
N PHE A 90 -0.20 4.09 1.81
CA PHE A 90 -0.32 2.65 1.61
C PHE A 90 0.91 2.12 0.88
N TRP A 91 1.42 1.00 1.33
CA TRP A 91 2.38 0.23 0.55
C TRP A 91 1.70 -0.44 -0.64
N ILE A 92 2.35 -0.42 -1.80
CA ILE A 92 1.92 -1.13 -3.02
C ILE A 92 3.13 -1.81 -3.67
N THR A 93 2.87 -2.76 -4.55
CA THR A 93 3.88 -3.56 -5.26
C THR A 93 3.81 -3.32 -6.77
N PRO A 94 4.82 -3.66 -7.59
CA PRO A 94 4.67 -3.68 -9.05
C PRO A 94 4.01 -4.96 -9.61
N PHE A 95 3.52 -5.87 -8.75
CA PHE A 95 2.89 -7.14 -9.16
C PHE A 95 1.38 -7.13 -9.04
N VAL A 96 0.68 -7.81 -9.96
CA VAL A 96 -0.75 -8.12 -9.81
C VAL A 96 -0.90 -9.63 -9.79
N ASN A 97 -1.57 -10.16 -8.77
CA ASN A 97 -1.62 -11.59 -8.55
C ASN A 97 -2.66 -12.28 -9.45
N GLN A 98 -2.23 -13.35 -10.12
CA GLN A 98 -3.14 -14.33 -10.74
C GLN A 98 -3.65 -15.36 -9.71
N GLN A 99 -2.94 -15.52 -8.60
CA GLN A 99 -3.33 -16.30 -7.44
C GLN A 99 -2.79 -15.59 -6.20
N ASN A 100 -3.65 -15.38 -5.20
CA ASN A 100 -3.29 -14.67 -3.98
C ASN A 100 -2.99 -15.67 -2.84
N VAL A 101 -2.10 -15.27 -1.93
CA VAL A 101 -1.86 -15.99 -0.67
C VAL A 101 -2.72 -15.35 0.42
N ALA A 102 -3.55 -16.14 1.09
CA ALA A 102 -4.42 -15.67 2.18
C ALA A 102 -3.66 -15.61 3.52
N ASP A 103 -2.73 -14.65 3.64
CA ASP A 103 -1.90 -14.44 4.84
C ASP A 103 -2.53 -13.53 5.90
N MET A 104 -3.75 -13.01 5.64
CA MET A 104 -4.60 -12.30 6.59
C MET A 104 -6.08 -12.61 6.30
N ARG A 105 -6.91 -12.55 7.35
CA ARG A 105 -8.36 -12.69 7.20
C ARG A 105 -8.91 -11.66 6.21
N GLY A 106 -9.81 -12.09 5.33
CA GLY A 106 -10.41 -11.25 4.29
C GLY A 106 -9.63 -11.21 2.96
N ILE A 107 -8.44 -11.81 2.90
CA ILE A 107 -7.72 -11.98 1.64
C ILE A 107 -8.26 -13.21 0.90
N HIS A 108 -8.65 -13.01 -0.36
CA HIS A 108 -9.08 -14.10 -1.22
C HIS A 108 -7.90 -14.84 -1.86
N THR A 109 -8.10 -16.09 -2.29
CA THR A 109 -7.03 -16.92 -2.91
C THR A 109 -7.05 -16.92 -4.44
N TRP A 110 -8.11 -16.40 -5.08
CA TRP A 110 -8.19 -16.28 -6.53
C TRP A 110 -7.43 -15.03 -7.05
N ALA A 111 -7.46 -14.81 -8.37
CA ALA A 111 -6.78 -13.68 -9.01
C ALA A 111 -7.30 -12.33 -8.50
N SER A 112 -6.39 -11.37 -8.30
CA SER A 112 -6.75 -9.98 -8.03
C SER A 112 -7.60 -9.45 -9.18
N LYS A 113 -8.66 -8.69 -8.88
CA LYS A 113 -9.62 -8.19 -9.90
C LYS A 113 -8.98 -7.33 -10.99
N THR A 114 -7.79 -6.79 -10.73
CA THR A 114 -7.00 -5.97 -11.65
C THR A 114 -6.19 -6.79 -12.67
N PHE A 115 -5.99 -8.10 -12.47
CA PHE A 115 -5.15 -8.93 -13.33
C PHE A 115 -5.69 -9.01 -14.76
N GLN A 116 -6.96 -9.44 -14.93
CA GLN A 116 -7.55 -9.62 -16.27
C GLN A 116 -7.68 -8.30 -17.04
N PRO A 117 -8.18 -7.19 -16.44
CA PRO A 117 -8.20 -5.90 -17.12
C PRO A 117 -6.80 -5.41 -17.55
N ALA A 118 -5.78 -5.55 -16.68
CA ALA A 118 -4.42 -5.16 -17.02
C ALA A 118 -3.80 -6.03 -18.13
N ALA A 119 -4.09 -7.33 -18.12
CA ALA A 119 -3.66 -8.25 -19.16
C ALA A 119 -4.30 -7.91 -20.52
N ALA A 120 -5.62 -7.72 -20.55
CA ALA A 120 -6.38 -7.39 -21.76
C ALA A 120 -5.95 -6.04 -22.36
N ALA A 121 -5.65 -5.06 -21.52
CA ALA A 121 -5.14 -3.74 -21.94
C ALA A 121 -3.65 -3.76 -22.34
N GLY A 122 -2.94 -4.88 -22.15
CA GLY A 122 -1.53 -5.00 -22.48
C GLY A 122 -0.58 -4.24 -21.53
N TYR A 123 -1.01 -3.95 -20.30
CA TYR A 123 -0.20 -3.23 -19.30
C TYR A 123 0.83 -4.12 -18.59
N LEU A 124 0.63 -5.44 -18.61
CA LEU A 124 1.54 -6.39 -17.97
C LEU A 124 2.74 -6.71 -18.86
N VAL A 125 3.90 -6.92 -18.22
CA VAL A 125 5.10 -7.42 -18.90
C VAL A 125 4.77 -8.74 -19.60
N LYS A 126 5.16 -8.86 -20.87
CA LYS A 126 4.88 -10.04 -21.69
C LYS A 126 6.10 -10.94 -21.79
N SER A 127 5.86 -12.24 -21.79
CA SER A 127 6.88 -13.24 -22.12
C SER A 127 7.23 -13.14 -23.61
N GLN A 128 8.52 -13.08 -23.95
CA GLN A 128 8.95 -13.09 -25.35
C GLN A 128 8.56 -14.38 -26.08
N ALA A 129 8.54 -15.52 -25.37
CA ALA A 129 8.25 -16.81 -25.96
C ALA A 129 6.76 -17.01 -26.30
N THR A 130 5.86 -16.43 -25.51
CA THR A 130 4.40 -16.69 -25.66
C THR A 130 3.59 -15.46 -26.05
N GLY A 131 4.15 -14.25 -25.91
CA GLY A 131 3.43 -12.99 -26.06
C GLY A 131 2.35 -12.74 -24.99
N ARG A 132 2.19 -13.65 -24.01
CA ARG A 132 1.22 -13.54 -22.90
C ARG A 132 1.85 -12.85 -21.69
N PRO A 133 1.05 -12.35 -20.74
CA PRO A 133 1.58 -11.84 -19.47
C PRO A 133 2.56 -12.83 -18.83
N GLN A 134 3.74 -12.33 -18.45
CA GLN A 134 4.76 -13.11 -17.76
C GLN A 134 4.34 -13.30 -16.32
N VAL A 135 4.11 -14.56 -15.93
CA VAL A 135 3.81 -14.94 -14.55
C VAL A 135 5.11 -15.37 -13.88
N VAL A 136 5.37 -14.83 -12.69
CA VAL A 136 6.51 -15.17 -11.84
C VAL A 136 6.02 -15.40 -10.43
N ARG A 137 6.72 -16.25 -9.69
CA ARG A 137 6.48 -16.42 -8.26
C ARG A 137 7.19 -15.33 -7.48
N TRP A 138 6.50 -14.70 -6.55
CA TRP A 138 7.07 -13.79 -5.56
C TRP A 138 6.55 -14.15 -4.15
N TRP A 139 7.06 -13.48 -3.11
CA TRP A 139 6.81 -13.92 -1.73
C TRP A 139 5.35 -13.73 -1.25
N LYS A 140 4.50 -13.03 -2.03
CA LYS A 140 3.06 -12.86 -1.78
C LYS A 140 2.17 -13.43 -2.90
N GLY A 141 2.73 -14.26 -3.79
CA GLY A 141 2.03 -14.85 -4.94
C GLY A 141 2.96 -15.63 -5.86
#